data_AF-A0A947FHQ2-F1
#
_entry.id   AF-A0A947FHQ2-F1
#
_cell.length_a   1.000
_cell.length_b   1.000
_cell.length_c   1.000
_cell.angle_alpha   90.00
_cell.angle_beta   90.00
_cell.angle_gamma   90.00
#
_symmetry.space_group_name_H-M   'P 1'
#
loop_
_entity.id
_entity.type
_entity.pdbx_description
1 polymer ?
#
loop_
_entity_poly.entity_id
_entity_poly.type
_entity_poly.pdbx_seq_one_letter_code
_entity_poly.pdbx_strand_id
1 'polypeptide(L)'
;METELTSLLEQLTALQEQAREQGKLLLIPSRLYQIAILVGCILASWGLTRWIAPNIRKWMHGLEGRPKWQLRTLLLLHRRLGLMIFIVLAWASAAIMAEISPWVSRRFLLELAFTIAVAILLVGFAARLIRHQFIRRVVTWSLWVYVTLYYLGVVDEVTQFLDSVAFSVGDFRLSLLRIIQAILVLGTLFAVARLVSHTATGRIRSNENISPSMQVLAVKFMQVLLFGAAFFIGLKIVGVDLTGLAFLSGAIGLGLGFGLQKVVSNLVSGIIILLDKSIKPGDVISIGDTFGWINALGARYASITTRDGKEYLIPNEDLITGQVVNWSHSNDFVRLDIHFGTSYGDDPHLVRKLAIEAAASVNRVLASRPP
;
A
#
# COMPACT_ATOMS: atom_id res chain seq x y z
N MET A 1 40.20 15.29 -44.63
CA MET A 1 40.97 14.75 -43.49
C MET A 1 41.94 15.79 -42.93
N GLU A 2 42.76 16.45 -43.75
CA GLU A 2 43.62 17.57 -43.28
C GLU A 2 42.82 18.77 -42.73
N THR A 3 41.69 19.11 -43.35
CA THR A 3 40.79 20.20 -42.91
C THR A 3 40.05 19.94 -41.59
N GLU A 4 39.73 18.69 -41.29
CA GLU A 4 39.14 18.33 -39.99
C GLU A 4 40.21 18.37 -38.88
N LEU A 5 41.43 17.92 -39.20
CA LEU A 5 42.56 17.94 -38.26
C LEU A 5 42.97 19.36 -37.88
N THR A 6 42.99 20.30 -38.83
CA THR A 6 43.28 21.72 -38.53
C THR A 6 42.17 22.37 -37.70
N SER A 7 40.90 22.05 -37.97
CA SER A 7 39.78 22.56 -37.15
C SER A 7 39.80 22.03 -35.71
N LEU A 8 40.21 20.77 -35.50
CA LEU A 8 40.38 20.19 -34.17
C LEU A 8 41.58 20.80 -33.43
N LEU A 9 42.66 21.10 -34.13
CA LEU A 9 43.83 21.78 -33.56
C LEU A 9 43.50 23.22 -33.14
N GLU A 10 42.71 23.96 -33.91
CA GLU A 10 42.20 25.28 -33.53
C GLU A 10 41.23 25.22 -32.33
N GLN A 11 40.35 24.22 -32.27
CA GLN A 11 39.49 24.03 -31.09
C GLN A 11 40.31 23.67 -29.84
N LEU A 12 41.37 22.87 -29.99
CA LEU A 12 42.27 22.52 -28.89
C LEU A 12 43.10 23.71 -28.39
N THR A 13 43.62 24.55 -29.28
CA THR A 13 44.35 25.76 -28.89
C THR A 13 43.41 26.79 -28.26
N ALA A 14 42.19 26.95 -28.79
CA ALA A 14 41.17 27.81 -28.19
C ALA A 14 40.77 27.32 -26.78
N LEU A 15 40.58 26.00 -26.60
CA LEU A 15 40.35 25.40 -25.29
C LEU A 15 41.53 25.62 -24.33
N GLN A 16 42.76 25.54 -24.83
CA GLN A 16 43.97 25.75 -24.04
C GLN A 16 44.12 27.20 -23.60
N GLU A 17 43.85 28.17 -24.48
CA GLU A 17 43.84 29.60 -24.13
C GLU A 17 42.73 29.91 -23.15
N GLN A 18 41.51 29.40 -23.38
CA GLN A 18 40.39 29.54 -22.45
C GLN A 18 40.69 28.94 -21.08
N ALA A 19 41.36 27.77 -21.02
CA ALA A 19 41.81 27.16 -19.78
C ALA A 19 42.89 28.00 -19.08
N ARG A 20 43.80 28.62 -19.83
CA ARG A 20 44.86 29.50 -19.29
C ARG A 20 44.29 30.80 -18.74
N GLU A 21 43.30 31.38 -19.43
CA GLU A 21 42.56 32.55 -18.97
C GLU A 21 41.74 32.24 -17.71
N GLN A 22 41.02 31.11 -17.68
CA GLN A 22 40.33 30.61 -16.49
C GLN A 22 41.30 30.38 -15.32
N GLY A 23 42.50 29.86 -15.60
CA GLY A 23 43.58 29.71 -14.63
C GLY A 23 44.06 31.04 -14.05
N LYS A 24 44.20 32.08 -14.88
CA LYS A 24 44.50 33.44 -14.40
C LYS A 24 43.35 34.04 -13.58
N LEU A 25 42.10 33.75 -13.95
CA LEU A 25 40.93 34.18 -13.17
C LEU A 25 40.88 33.50 -11.78
N LEU A 26 41.42 32.29 -11.61
CA LEU A 26 41.54 31.62 -10.30
C LEU A 26 42.57 32.30 -9.37
N LEU A 27 43.58 32.97 -9.93
CA LEU A 27 44.63 33.68 -9.19
C LEU A 27 44.24 35.10 -8.77
N ILE A 28 43.00 35.53 -9.07
CA ILE A 28 42.50 36.82 -8.58
C ILE A 28 42.47 36.80 -7.05
N PRO A 29 42.95 37.87 -6.35
CA PRO A 29 43.00 37.92 -4.89
C PRO A 29 41.67 37.54 -4.21
N SER A 30 40.54 37.96 -4.77
CA SER A 30 39.22 37.63 -4.24
C SER A 30 38.86 36.14 -4.30
N ARG A 31 39.37 35.38 -5.27
CA ARG A 31 39.18 33.92 -5.34
C ARG A 31 40.16 33.18 -4.43
N LEU A 32 41.38 33.68 -4.27
CA LEU A 32 42.35 33.14 -3.32
C LEU A 32 41.83 33.23 -1.88
N TYR A 33 41.20 34.34 -1.49
CA TYR A 33 40.54 34.45 -0.18
C TYR A 33 39.41 33.43 -0.01
N GLN A 34 38.59 33.20 -1.04
CA GLN A 34 37.53 32.17 -0.99
C GLN A 34 38.11 30.76 -0.82
N ILE A 35 39.19 30.43 -1.55
CA ILE A 35 39.89 29.16 -1.42
C ILE A 35 40.47 29.01 -0.02
N ALA A 36 41.09 30.05 0.53
CA ALA A 36 41.64 30.05 1.88
C ALA A 36 40.56 29.83 2.95
N ILE A 37 39.42 30.51 2.84
CA ILE A 37 38.26 30.32 3.73
C ILE A 37 37.74 28.88 3.63
N LEU A 38 37.64 28.34 2.42
CA LEU A 38 37.15 26.98 2.18
C LEU A 38 38.10 25.92 2.77
N VAL A 39 39.41 26.08 2.58
CA VAL A 39 40.43 25.22 3.22
C VAL A 39 40.34 25.35 4.75
N GLY A 40 40.16 26.57 5.26
CA GLY A 40 39.89 26.81 6.68
C GLY A 40 38.66 26.06 7.19
N CYS A 41 37.55 26.08 6.44
CA CYS A 41 36.33 25.35 6.78
C CYS A 41 36.53 23.83 6.79
N ILE A 42 37.31 23.29 5.85
CA ILE A 42 37.65 21.85 5.80
C ILE A 42 38.48 21.46 7.03
N LEU A 43 39.54 22.22 7.34
CA LEU A 43 40.42 21.97 8.48
C LEU A 43 39.68 22.12 9.81
N ALA A 44 38.88 23.18 9.97
CA ALA A 44 38.05 23.42 11.14
C ALA A 44 37.02 22.29 11.31
N SER A 45 36.35 21.90 10.23
CA SER A 45 35.40 20.77 10.27
C SER A 45 36.09 19.47 10.68
N TRP A 46 37.26 19.17 10.12
CA TRP A 46 38.03 17.97 10.46
C TRP A 46 38.47 17.95 11.93
N GLY A 47 38.93 19.09 12.46
CA GLY A 47 39.29 19.26 13.87
C GLY A 47 38.10 19.12 14.81
N LEU A 48 37.01 19.85 14.53
CA LEU A 48 35.75 19.79 15.29
C LEU A 48 35.16 18.38 15.27
N THR A 49 35.23 17.69 14.14
CA THR A 49 34.78 16.30 14.04
C THR A 49 35.58 15.39 14.94
N ARG A 50 36.92 15.50 14.95
CA ARG A 50 37.76 14.70 15.85
C ARG A 50 37.50 14.98 17.33
N TRP A 51 37.11 16.19 17.67
CA TRP A 51 36.78 16.57 19.04
C TRP A 51 35.38 16.10 19.47
N ILE A 52 34.38 16.29 18.63
CA ILE A 52 32.97 15.98 18.93
C ILE A 52 32.66 14.47 18.77
N ALA A 53 33.23 13.82 17.76
CA ALA A 53 32.99 12.41 17.47
C ALA A 53 33.18 11.46 18.67
N PRO A 54 34.29 11.52 19.44
CA PRO A 54 34.49 10.62 20.58
C PRO A 54 33.45 10.85 21.69
N ASN A 55 33.02 12.10 21.92
CA ASN A 55 32.00 12.41 22.92
C ASN A 55 30.62 11.86 22.51
N ILE A 56 30.23 12.04 21.24
CA ILE A 56 29.00 11.44 20.70
C ILE A 56 29.07 9.91 20.80
N ARG A 57 30.22 9.30 20.50
CA ARG A 57 30.39 7.85 20.59
C ARG A 57 30.25 7.34 22.02
N LYS A 58 30.86 8.01 23.01
CA LYS A 58 30.71 7.69 24.44
C LYS A 58 29.25 7.81 24.88
N TRP A 59 28.56 8.88 24.48
CA TRP A 59 27.14 9.06 24.75
C TRP A 59 26.27 7.96 24.12
N MET A 60 26.58 7.55 22.88
CA MET A 60 25.87 6.46 22.20
C MET A 60 26.03 5.10 22.89
N HIS A 61 27.17 4.84 23.53
CA HIS A 61 27.38 3.63 24.34
C HIS A 61 26.52 3.63 25.61
N GLY A 62 26.12 4.80 26.14
CA GLY A 62 25.20 4.89 27.28
C GLY A 62 23.72 4.69 26.95
N LEU A 63 23.35 4.45 25.69
CA LEU A 63 21.96 4.29 25.22
C LEU A 63 21.54 2.81 25.06
N GLU A 64 22.17 1.89 25.80
CA GLU A 64 21.83 0.46 25.79
C GLU A 64 20.34 0.26 26.15
N GLY A 65 19.58 -0.41 25.27
CA GLY A 65 18.15 -0.67 25.43
C GLY A 65 17.20 0.08 24.47
N ARG A 66 17.70 1.03 23.65
CA ARG A 66 16.87 1.74 22.65
C ARG A 66 16.57 0.86 21.41
N PRO A 67 15.44 1.10 20.71
CA PRO A 67 15.08 0.33 19.53
C PRO A 67 16.15 0.44 18.42
N LYS A 68 16.47 -0.69 17.77
CA LYS A 68 17.57 -0.84 16.80
C LYS A 68 17.58 0.18 15.66
N TRP A 69 16.42 0.76 15.30
CA TRP A 69 16.33 1.79 14.26
C TRP A 69 16.94 3.13 14.70
N GLN A 70 16.78 3.53 15.97
CA GLN A 70 17.35 4.77 16.53
C GLN A 70 18.88 4.71 16.59
N LEU A 71 19.42 3.57 17.03
CA LEU A 71 20.87 3.35 17.06
C LEU A 71 21.46 3.34 15.64
N ARG A 72 20.74 2.74 14.68
CA ARG A 72 21.14 2.80 13.27
C ARG A 72 21.17 4.23 12.75
N THR A 73 20.14 5.05 12.99
CA THR A 73 20.10 6.45 12.53
C THR A 73 21.22 7.30 13.13
N LEU A 74 21.50 7.12 14.43
CA LEU A 74 22.58 7.80 15.14
C LEU A 74 23.97 7.48 14.57
N LEU A 75 24.22 6.21 14.24
CA LEU A 75 25.46 5.81 13.57
C LEU A 75 25.64 6.46 12.19
N LEU A 76 24.55 6.81 11.49
CA LEU A 76 24.62 7.43 10.17
C LEU A 76 25.03 8.89 10.28
N LEU A 77 24.36 9.60 11.18
CA LEU A 77 24.66 11.00 11.50
C LEU A 77 26.11 11.11 11.96
N HIS A 78 26.56 10.20 12.84
CA HIS A 78 27.95 10.16 13.29
C HIS A 78 28.95 9.99 12.14
N ARG A 79 28.72 9.07 11.20
CA ARG A 79 29.61 8.86 10.05
C ARG A 79 29.67 10.05 9.08
N ARG A 80 28.65 10.91 9.06
CA ARG A 80 28.57 12.10 8.21
C ARG A 80 28.82 13.40 8.97
N LEU A 81 29.20 13.34 10.26
CA LEU A 81 29.34 14.48 11.15
C LEU A 81 30.24 15.58 10.55
N GLY A 82 31.41 15.20 10.03
CA GLY A 82 32.31 16.19 9.43
C GLY A 82 31.77 16.85 8.16
N LEU A 83 30.98 16.14 7.37
CA LEU A 83 30.34 16.77 6.21
C LEU A 83 29.22 17.72 6.65
N MET A 84 28.46 17.38 7.70
CA MET A 84 27.44 18.27 8.27
C MET A 84 28.06 19.53 8.91
N ILE A 85 29.15 19.39 9.66
CA ILE A 85 29.88 20.53 10.24
C ILE A 85 30.47 21.40 9.12
N PHE A 86 31.03 20.80 8.08
CA PHE A 86 31.53 21.54 6.92
C PHE A 86 30.42 22.35 6.24
N ILE A 87 29.24 21.76 6.02
CA ILE A 87 28.09 22.46 5.42
C ILE A 87 27.70 23.68 6.26
N VAL A 88 27.63 23.54 7.59
CA VAL A 88 27.27 24.65 8.49
C VAL A 88 28.33 25.75 8.45
N LEU A 89 29.62 25.41 8.48
CA LEU A 89 30.72 26.37 8.41
C LEU A 89 30.79 27.08 7.05
N ALA A 90 30.59 26.35 5.96
CA ALA A 90 30.58 26.92 4.61
C ALA A 90 29.38 27.86 4.41
N TRP A 91 28.19 27.48 4.90
CA TRP A 91 27.01 28.33 4.88
C TRP A 91 27.19 29.59 5.72
N ALA A 92 27.69 29.48 6.95
CA ALA A 92 27.95 30.62 7.82
C ALA A 92 29.00 31.55 7.19
N SER A 93 30.06 31.00 6.59
CA SER A 93 31.09 31.79 5.90
C SER A 93 30.52 32.51 4.68
N ALA A 94 29.66 31.86 3.89
CA ALA A 94 28.97 32.49 2.76
C ALA A 94 28.01 33.59 3.20
N ALA A 95 27.27 33.39 4.31
CA ALA A 95 26.36 34.38 4.88
C ALA A 95 27.11 35.62 5.41
N ILE A 96 28.21 35.42 6.14
CA ILE A 96 29.07 36.52 6.60
C ILE A 96 29.64 37.29 5.39
N MET A 97 30.06 36.58 4.35
CA MET A 97 30.61 37.21 3.14
C MET A 97 29.55 37.97 2.34
N ALA A 98 28.29 37.54 2.38
CA ALA A 98 27.16 38.26 1.79
C ALA A 98 26.90 39.60 2.48
N GLU A 99 27.10 39.69 3.79
CA GLU A 99 26.96 40.93 4.56
C GLU A 99 28.12 41.90 4.29
N ILE A 100 29.35 41.37 4.17
CA ILE A 100 30.57 42.17 3.94
C ILE A 100 30.66 42.66 2.48
N SER A 101 30.09 41.92 1.52
CA SER A 101 30.20 42.24 0.11
C SER A 101 28.92 41.86 -0.66
N PRO A 102 28.22 42.82 -1.28
CA PRO A 102 27.01 42.55 -2.06
C PRO A 102 27.24 41.72 -3.34
N TRP A 103 28.50 41.63 -3.80
CA TRP A 103 28.86 41.02 -5.08
C TRP A 103 28.86 39.49 -5.02
N VAL A 104 28.00 38.86 -5.82
CA VAL A 104 27.85 37.39 -5.90
C VAL A 104 29.16 36.67 -6.28
N SER A 105 30.00 37.28 -7.12
CA SER A 105 31.29 36.72 -7.55
C SER A 105 32.28 36.47 -6.39
N ARG A 106 32.12 37.16 -5.26
CA ARG A 106 32.97 37.01 -4.07
C ARG A 106 32.57 35.86 -3.16
N ARG A 107 31.38 35.28 -3.33
CA ARG A 107 30.89 34.13 -2.55
C ARG A 107 30.64 32.88 -3.40
N PHE A 108 30.80 32.98 -4.72
CA PHE A 108 30.53 31.91 -5.68
C PHE A 108 31.18 30.57 -5.33
N LEU A 109 32.48 30.52 -4.98
CA LEU A 109 33.15 29.25 -4.68
C LEU A 109 32.67 28.64 -3.36
N LEU A 110 32.32 29.48 -2.37
CA LEU A 110 31.77 29.04 -1.10
C LEU A 110 30.34 28.50 -1.27
N GLU A 111 29.50 29.20 -2.03
CA GLU A 111 28.15 28.73 -2.39
C GLU A 111 28.21 27.43 -3.20
N LEU A 112 29.10 27.32 -4.17
CA LEU A 112 29.30 26.09 -4.95
C LEU A 112 29.72 24.92 -4.05
N ALA A 113 30.70 25.13 -3.16
CA ALA A 113 31.16 24.08 -2.27
C ALA A 113 30.10 23.65 -1.24
N PHE A 114 29.37 24.62 -0.68
CA PHE A 114 28.23 24.37 0.21
C PHE A 114 27.15 23.55 -0.49
N THR A 115 26.72 23.97 -1.68
CA THR A 115 25.64 23.32 -2.43
C THR A 115 26.02 21.92 -2.91
N ILE A 116 27.27 21.70 -3.36
CA ILE A 116 27.82 20.36 -3.66
C ILE A 116 27.84 19.49 -2.40
N ALA A 117 28.28 20.02 -1.26
CA ALA A 117 28.32 19.27 -0.01
C ALA A 117 26.90 18.86 0.45
N VAL A 118 25.93 19.76 0.34
CA VAL A 118 24.51 19.45 0.59
C VAL A 118 24.03 18.35 -0.36
N ALA A 119 24.36 18.42 -1.65
CA ALA A 119 24.00 17.38 -2.61
C ALA A 119 24.60 16.01 -2.24
N ILE A 120 25.89 15.94 -1.89
CA ILE A 120 26.55 14.70 -1.40
C ILE A 120 25.81 14.12 -0.19
N LEU A 121 25.43 14.98 0.76
CA LEU A 121 24.72 14.57 1.97
C LEU A 121 23.35 13.98 1.61
N LEU A 122 22.54 14.72 0.84
CA LEU A 122 21.18 14.35 0.47
C LEU A 122 21.15 13.07 -0.36
N VAL A 123 21.99 12.97 -1.41
CA VAL A 123 22.11 11.76 -2.23
C VAL A 123 22.55 10.57 -1.39
N GLY A 124 23.49 10.77 -0.47
CA GLY A 124 23.95 9.74 0.46
C GLY A 124 22.85 9.23 1.40
N PHE A 125 21.95 10.10 1.86
CA PHE A 125 20.78 9.71 2.67
C PHE A 125 19.70 9.02 1.82
N ALA A 126 19.36 9.59 0.67
CA ALA A 126 18.35 9.06 -0.26
C ALA A 126 18.70 7.64 -0.72
N ALA A 127 19.96 7.41 -1.11
CA ALA A 127 20.46 6.09 -1.51
C ALA A 127 20.25 5.03 -0.42
N ARG A 128 20.25 5.41 0.86
CA ARG A 128 20.12 4.47 1.98
C ARG A 128 18.68 4.06 2.26
N LEU A 129 17.70 4.89 1.89
CA LEU A 129 16.30 4.57 2.03
C LEU A 129 15.92 3.37 1.14
N ILE A 130 16.68 3.17 0.06
CA ILE A 130 16.46 2.11 -0.92
C ILE A 130 17.18 0.82 -0.48
N ARG A 131 16.39 -0.18 -0.09
CA ARG A 131 16.90 -1.50 0.34
C ARG A 131 17.51 -2.31 -0.80
N HIS A 132 16.95 -2.24 -2.01
CA HIS A 132 17.38 -3.07 -3.13
C HIS A 132 18.65 -2.50 -3.79
N GLN A 133 19.70 -3.31 -3.90
CA GLN A 133 21.01 -2.86 -4.37
C GLN A 133 20.99 -2.25 -5.77
N PHE A 134 20.19 -2.82 -6.69
CA PHE A 134 20.09 -2.34 -8.06
C PHE A 134 19.40 -0.98 -8.12
N ILE A 135 18.23 -0.85 -7.48
CA ILE A 135 17.45 0.41 -7.44
C ILE A 135 18.27 1.50 -6.76
N ARG A 136 19.01 1.16 -5.70
CA ARG A 136 19.89 2.10 -5.03
C ARG A 136 20.94 2.66 -6.00
N ARG A 137 21.60 1.80 -6.78
CA ARG A 137 22.60 2.25 -7.77
C ARG A 137 21.94 3.17 -8.79
N VAL A 138 20.83 2.74 -9.39
CA VAL A 138 20.10 3.52 -10.39
C VAL A 138 19.73 4.90 -9.85
N VAL A 139 19.05 4.99 -8.70
CA VAL A 139 18.63 6.27 -8.12
C VAL A 139 19.83 7.13 -7.73
N THR A 140 20.90 6.54 -7.18
CA THR A 140 22.11 7.29 -6.82
C THR A 140 22.75 7.91 -8.06
N TRP A 141 22.87 7.16 -9.14
CA TRP A 141 23.38 7.67 -10.42
C TRP A 141 22.45 8.72 -11.01
N SER A 142 21.13 8.49 -11.03
CA SER A 142 20.15 9.47 -11.52
C SER A 142 20.20 10.80 -10.75
N LEU A 143 20.33 10.73 -9.41
CA LEU A 143 20.47 11.93 -8.58
C LEU A 143 21.78 12.67 -8.88
N TRP A 144 22.88 11.95 -9.05
CA TRP A 144 24.16 12.56 -9.42
C TRP A 144 24.14 13.19 -10.80
N VAL A 145 23.53 12.52 -11.78
CA VAL A 145 23.32 13.09 -13.13
C VAL A 145 22.49 14.36 -13.03
N TYR A 146 21.34 14.32 -12.34
CA TYR A 146 20.48 15.50 -12.17
C TYR A 146 21.21 16.66 -11.48
N VAL A 147 21.90 16.40 -10.36
CA VAL A 147 22.69 17.40 -9.64
C VAL A 147 23.75 18.02 -10.55
N THR A 148 24.43 17.19 -11.35
CA THR A 148 25.44 17.67 -12.30
C THR A 148 24.82 18.56 -13.37
N LEU A 149 23.71 18.13 -13.99
CA LEU A 149 23.00 18.92 -15.00
C LEU A 149 22.49 20.24 -14.43
N TYR A 150 21.96 20.22 -13.20
CA TYR A 150 21.47 21.40 -12.50
C TYR A 150 22.57 22.45 -12.31
N TYR A 151 23.75 22.03 -11.84
CA TYR A 151 24.86 22.97 -11.67
C TYR A 151 25.53 23.39 -12.98
N LEU A 152 25.47 22.56 -14.01
CA LEU A 152 25.88 22.96 -15.35
C LEU A 152 24.88 23.94 -15.99
N GLY A 153 23.70 24.13 -15.39
CA GLY A 153 22.67 25.03 -15.90
C GLY A 153 21.99 24.53 -17.17
N VAL A 154 22.12 23.23 -17.48
CA VAL A 154 21.64 22.63 -18.75
C VAL A 154 20.40 21.75 -18.57
N VAL A 155 19.71 21.86 -17.42
CA VAL A 155 18.54 21.02 -17.11
C VAL A 155 17.41 21.31 -18.09
N ASP A 156 17.19 22.57 -18.44
CA ASP A 156 16.08 22.97 -19.30
C ASP A 156 16.33 22.48 -20.73
N GLU A 157 17.56 22.58 -21.24
CA GLU A 157 17.97 22.08 -22.54
C GLU A 157 17.86 20.55 -22.61
N VAL A 158 18.33 19.84 -21.58
CA VAL A 158 18.23 18.37 -21.53
C VAL A 158 16.78 17.93 -21.42
N THR A 159 15.96 18.60 -20.60
CA THR A 159 14.53 18.24 -20.47
C THR A 159 13.77 18.52 -21.77
N GLN A 160 14.04 19.64 -22.45
CA GLN A 160 13.48 19.94 -23.77
C GLN A 160 13.91 18.91 -24.82
N PHE A 161 15.19 18.52 -24.83
CA PHE A 161 15.69 17.47 -25.73
C PHE A 161 15.02 16.11 -25.47
N LEU A 162 14.86 15.72 -24.20
CA LEU A 162 14.16 14.49 -23.83
C LEU A 162 12.65 14.56 -24.15
N ASP A 163 12.07 15.76 -24.14
CA ASP A 163 10.66 15.95 -24.52
C ASP A 163 10.47 16.00 -26.05
N SER A 164 11.47 16.46 -26.81
CA SER A 164 11.44 16.50 -28.27
C SER A 164 11.55 15.11 -28.89
N VAL A 165 12.24 14.17 -28.22
CA VAL A 165 12.22 12.75 -28.59
C VAL A 165 10.89 12.16 -28.14
N ALA A 166 9.85 12.35 -28.97
CA ALA A 166 8.51 11.88 -28.71
C ALA A 166 7.94 11.06 -29.86
N PHE A 167 7.15 10.06 -29.49
CA PHE A 167 6.30 9.31 -30.40
C PHE A 167 4.86 9.80 -30.23
N SER A 168 4.23 10.20 -31.33
CA SER A 168 2.84 10.69 -31.35
C SER A 168 1.97 9.83 -32.25
N VAL A 169 0.83 9.37 -31.72
CA VAL A 169 -0.21 8.65 -32.48
C VAL A 169 -1.57 9.25 -32.12
N GLY A 170 -2.19 9.96 -33.08
CA GLY A 170 -3.38 10.75 -32.80
C GLY A 170 -3.11 11.79 -31.71
N ASP A 171 -3.94 11.80 -30.67
CA ASP A 171 -3.79 12.69 -29.50
C ASP A 171 -2.79 12.17 -28.45
N PHE A 172 -2.32 10.93 -28.60
CA PHE A 172 -1.39 10.33 -27.66
C PHE A 172 0.06 10.74 -27.99
N ARG A 173 0.65 11.61 -27.15
CA ARG A 173 2.08 11.97 -27.21
C ARG A 173 2.85 11.35 -26.04
N LEU A 174 3.78 10.46 -26.36
CA LEU A 174 4.68 9.82 -25.40
C LEU A 174 6.12 10.27 -25.67
N SER A 175 6.61 11.19 -24.85
CA SER A 175 8.02 11.61 -24.90
C SER A 175 8.92 10.73 -24.05
N LEU A 176 10.20 10.68 -24.39
CA LEU A 176 11.22 9.98 -23.61
C LEU A 176 11.28 10.52 -22.17
N LEU A 177 11.11 11.83 -22.01
CA LEU A 177 10.96 12.47 -20.70
C LEU A 177 9.82 11.84 -19.88
N ARG A 178 8.63 11.68 -20.46
CA ARG A 178 7.48 11.06 -19.77
C ARG A 178 7.74 9.61 -19.40
N ILE A 179 8.43 8.84 -20.25
CA ILE A 179 8.81 7.46 -19.95
C ILE A 179 9.75 7.41 -18.73
N ILE A 180 10.76 8.27 -18.69
CA ILE A 180 11.70 8.37 -17.57
C ILE A 180 10.95 8.77 -16.29
N GLN A 181 10.09 9.80 -16.37
CA GLN A 181 9.25 10.22 -15.25
C GLN A 181 8.33 9.10 -14.77
N ALA A 182 7.72 8.33 -15.68
CA ALA A 182 6.87 7.20 -15.34
C ALA A 182 7.62 6.12 -14.57
N ILE A 183 8.80 5.72 -15.05
CA ILE A 183 9.65 4.72 -14.38
C ILE A 183 10.03 5.20 -12.98
N LEU A 184 10.41 6.47 -12.83
CA LEU A 184 10.80 7.05 -11.54
C LEU A 184 9.62 7.13 -10.57
N VAL A 185 8.47 7.66 -11.00
CA VAL A 185 7.26 7.82 -10.18
C VAL A 185 6.70 6.46 -9.80
N LEU A 186 6.47 5.56 -10.77
CA LEU A 186 5.95 4.21 -10.50
C LEU A 186 6.92 3.40 -9.64
N GLY A 187 8.22 3.46 -9.93
CA GLY A 187 9.25 2.78 -9.14
C GLY A 187 9.25 3.25 -7.70
N THR A 188 9.09 4.56 -7.47
CA THR A 188 9.00 5.15 -6.12
C THR A 188 7.72 4.71 -5.42
N LEU A 189 6.56 4.82 -6.06
CA LEU A 189 5.27 4.42 -5.48
C LEU A 189 5.23 2.93 -5.16
N PHE A 190 5.77 2.06 -6.02
CA PHE A 190 5.89 0.63 -5.75
C PHE A 190 6.86 0.33 -4.61
N ALA A 191 7.96 1.08 -4.47
CA ALA A 191 8.85 0.95 -3.33
C ALA A 191 8.13 1.31 -2.01
N VAL A 192 7.34 2.39 -2.02
CA VAL A 192 6.50 2.80 -0.87
C VAL A 192 5.43 1.74 -0.58
N ALA A 193 4.70 1.28 -1.60
CA ALA A 193 3.67 0.25 -1.46
C ALA A 193 4.26 -1.05 -0.89
N ARG A 194 5.46 -1.46 -1.35
CA ARG A 194 6.18 -2.62 -0.81
C ARG A 194 6.59 -2.41 0.65
N LEU A 195 7.06 -1.22 1.02
CA LEU A 195 7.41 -0.91 2.41
C LEU A 195 6.19 -1.02 3.32
N VAL A 196 5.10 -0.34 2.95
CA VAL A 196 3.82 -0.37 3.68
C VAL A 196 3.31 -1.81 3.77
N SER A 197 3.25 -2.52 2.64
CA SER A 197 2.81 -3.92 2.58
C SER A 197 3.63 -4.82 3.48
N HIS A 198 4.95 -4.70 3.50
CA HIS A 198 5.80 -5.53 4.34
C HIS A 198 5.57 -5.25 5.84
N THR A 199 5.43 -3.98 6.24
CA THR A 199 5.13 -3.61 7.62
C THR A 199 3.74 -4.09 8.06
N ALA A 200 2.73 -3.94 7.21
CA ALA A 200 1.37 -4.38 7.49
C ALA A 200 1.25 -5.90 7.50
N THR A 201 1.96 -6.62 6.62
CA THR A 201 1.99 -8.09 6.60
C THR A 201 2.49 -8.65 7.92
N GLY A 202 3.54 -8.05 8.51
CA GLY A 202 4.04 -8.45 9.82
C GLY A 202 2.98 -8.33 10.91
N ARG A 203 2.21 -7.23 10.92
CA ARG A 203 1.12 -6.99 11.88
C ARG A 203 -0.06 -7.95 11.71
N ILE A 204 -0.42 -8.26 10.46
CA ILE A 204 -1.53 -9.19 10.17
C ILE A 204 -1.17 -10.60 10.61
N ARG A 205 0.06 -11.05 10.33
CA ARG A 205 0.53 -12.40 10.68
C ARG A 205 0.76 -12.61 12.18
N SER A 206 1.06 -11.55 12.93
CA SER A 206 1.20 -11.63 14.38
C SER A 206 -0.13 -11.67 15.14
N ASN A 207 -1.27 -11.56 14.44
CA ASN A 207 -2.58 -11.59 15.09
C ASN A 207 -3.10 -13.04 15.17
N GLU A 208 -2.96 -13.65 16.34
CA GLU A 208 -3.38 -15.03 16.62
C GLU A 208 -4.91 -15.23 16.55
N ASN A 209 -5.69 -14.15 16.66
CA ASN A 209 -7.16 -14.22 16.56
C ASN A 209 -7.66 -14.44 15.13
N ILE A 210 -6.78 -14.30 14.13
CA ILE A 210 -7.13 -14.47 12.71
C ILE A 210 -6.60 -15.82 12.24
N SER A 211 -7.46 -16.65 11.66
CA SER A 211 -7.05 -17.95 11.11
C SER A 211 -5.96 -17.79 10.03
N PRO A 212 -5.02 -18.75 9.90
CA PRO A 212 -3.93 -18.65 8.92
C PRO A 212 -4.41 -18.38 7.48
N SER A 213 -5.51 -19.01 7.07
CA SER A 213 -6.11 -18.80 5.75
C SER A 213 -6.61 -17.36 5.54
N MET A 214 -7.24 -16.77 6.57
CA MET A 214 -7.69 -15.38 6.53
C MET A 214 -6.53 -14.39 6.53
N GLN A 215 -5.43 -14.70 7.25
CA GLN A 215 -4.23 -13.88 7.21
C GLN A 215 -3.63 -13.84 5.80
N VAL A 216 -3.53 -14.98 5.12
CA VAL A 216 -3.03 -15.06 3.74
C VAL A 216 -3.93 -14.26 2.80
N LEU A 217 -5.25 -14.45 2.90
CA LEU A 217 -6.23 -13.73 2.08
C LEU A 217 -6.13 -12.21 2.29
N ALA A 218 -6.12 -11.75 3.53
CA ALA A 218 -6.04 -10.32 3.86
C ALA A 218 -4.74 -9.68 3.35
N VAL A 219 -3.61 -10.37 3.50
CA VAL A 219 -2.31 -9.89 2.99
C VAL A 219 -2.32 -9.77 1.46
N LYS A 220 -2.86 -10.77 0.76
CA LYS A 220 -2.95 -10.76 -0.72
C LYS A 220 -3.88 -9.67 -1.21
N PHE A 221 -5.05 -9.53 -0.58
CA PHE A 221 -6.02 -8.49 -0.94
C PHE A 221 -5.45 -7.08 -0.74
N MET A 222 -4.83 -6.83 0.42
CA MET A 222 -4.13 -5.57 0.69
C MET A 222 -2.99 -5.31 -0.31
N GLN A 223 -2.21 -6.33 -0.69
CA GLN A 223 -1.17 -6.19 -1.71
C GLN A 223 -1.75 -5.77 -3.05
N VAL A 224 -2.79 -6.46 -3.53
CA VAL A 224 -3.46 -6.12 -4.80
C VAL A 224 -3.96 -4.68 -4.77
N LEU A 225 -4.60 -4.25 -3.68
CA LEU A 225 -5.06 -2.87 -3.53
C LEU A 225 -3.92 -1.84 -3.51
N LEU A 226 -2.88 -2.06 -2.71
CA LEU A 226 -1.76 -1.11 -2.60
C LEU A 226 -0.98 -0.97 -3.91
N PHE A 227 -0.67 -2.08 -4.57
CA PHE A 227 0.05 -2.05 -5.84
C PHE A 227 -0.83 -1.54 -6.98
N GLY A 228 -2.12 -1.91 -7.01
CA GLY A 228 -3.08 -1.35 -7.96
C GLY A 228 -3.24 0.15 -7.81
N ALA A 229 -3.44 0.64 -6.58
CA ALA A 229 -3.53 2.07 -6.30
C ALA A 229 -2.23 2.82 -6.68
N ALA A 230 -1.07 2.29 -6.33
CA ALA A 230 0.22 2.86 -6.72
C ALA A 230 0.38 2.96 -8.25
N PHE A 231 -0.11 1.98 -9.00
CA PHE A 231 -0.09 2.01 -10.46
C PHE A 231 -0.99 3.12 -11.03
N PHE A 232 -2.26 3.18 -10.61
CA PHE A 232 -3.21 4.20 -11.09
C PHE A 232 -2.78 5.62 -10.70
N ILE A 233 -2.34 5.82 -9.46
CA ILE A 233 -1.82 7.11 -8.99
C ILE A 233 -0.57 7.50 -9.79
N GLY A 234 0.34 6.56 -10.03
CA GLY A 234 1.56 6.82 -10.80
C GLY A 234 1.28 7.23 -12.23
N LEU A 235 0.37 6.53 -12.92
CA LEU A 235 -0.06 6.92 -14.27
C LEU A 235 -0.71 8.31 -14.29
N LYS A 236 -1.54 8.63 -13.30
CA LYS A 236 -2.16 9.96 -13.17
C LYS A 236 -1.14 11.07 -12.98
N ILE A 237 -0.12 10.86 -12.13
CA ILE A 237 0.96 11.83 -11.88
C ILE A 237 1.75 12.12 -13.15
N VAL A 238 1.99 11.10 -13.98
CA VAL A 238 2.69 11.24 -15.27
C VAL A 238 1.83 11.94 -16.33
N GLY A 239 0.54 12.12 -16.07
CA GLY A 239 -0.41 12.74 -16.99
C GLY A 239 -0.92 11.78 -18.07
N VAL A 240 -0.89 10.47 -17.81
CA VAL A 240 -1.52 9.48 -18.69
C VAL A 240 -3.04 9.57 -18.54
N ASP A 241 -3.76 9.64 -19.66
CA ASP A 241 -5.22 9.58 -19.66
C ASP A 241 -5.69 8.18 -19.21
N LEU A 242 -6.47 8.18 -18.12
CA LEU A 242 -6.99 6.95 -17.51
C LEU A 242 -8.36 6.57 -18.05
N THR A 243 -8.96 7.32 -18.98
CA THR A 243 -10.33 7.11 -19.45
C THR A 243 -10.54 5.70 -20.01
N GLY A 244 -9.63 5.21 -20.87
CA GLY A 244 -9.69 3.85 -21.40
C GLY A 244 -9.54 2.78 -20.31
N LEU A 245 -8.66 3.01 -19.33
CA LEU A 245 -8.49 2.11 -18.18
C LEU A 245 -9.70 2.14 -17.24
N ALA A 246 -10.36 3.29 -17.09
CA ALA A 246 -11.57 3.44 -16.28
C ALA A 246 -12.73 2.67 -16.91
N PHE A 247 -12.88 2.72 -18.24
CA PHE A 247 -13.86 1.91 -18.96
C PHE A 247 -13.60 0.41 -18.77
N LEU A 248 -12.35 -0.04 -19.00
CA LEU A 248 -11.98 -1.45 -18.80
C LEU A 248 -12.18 -1.90 -17.34
N SER A 249 -11.80 -1.06 -16.38
CA SER A 249 -11.99 -1.33 -14.94
C SER A 249 -13.46 -1.39 -14.58
N GLY A 250 -14.31 -0.58 -15.22
CA GLY A 250 -15.77 -0.65 -15.10
C GLY A 250 -16.32 -1.99 -15.60
N ALA A 251 -15.88 -2.44 -16.78
CA ALA A 251 -16.28 -3.74 -17.33
C ALA A 251 -15.83 -4.92 -16.44
N ILE A 252 -14.58 -4.90 -15.96
CA ILE A 252 -14.07 -5.88 -15.00
C ILE A 252 -14.87 -5.83 -13.70
N GLY A 253 -15.18 -4.63 -13.20
CA GLY A 253 -15.97 -4.41 -11.99
C GLY A 253 -17.38 -4.99 -12.11
N LEU A 254 -18.05 -4.79 -13.25
CA LEU A 254 -19.34 -5.40 -13.56
C LEU A 254 -19.24 -6.93 -13.61
N GLY A 255 -18.23 -7.47 -14.30
CA GLY A 255 -18.01 -8.92 -14.37
C GLY A 255 -17.77 -9.56 -13.00
N LEU A 256 -16.94 -8.92 -12.17
CA LEU A 256 -16.75 -9.33 -10.77
C LEU A 256 -18.04 -9.20 -9.96
N GLY A 257 -18.81 -8.13 -10.15
CA GLY A 257 -20.10 -7.94 -9.49
C GLY A 257 -21.07 -9.08 -9.77
N PHE A 258 -21.23 -9.47 -11.04
CA PHE A 258 -22.03 -10.63 -11.43
C PHE A 258 -21.47 -11.94 -10.87
N GLY A 259 -20.15 -12.13 -10.86
CA GLY A 259 -19.52 -13.33 -10.30
C GLY A 259 -19.68 -13.46 -8.78
N LEU A 260 -19.68 -12.34 -8.05
CA LEU A 260 -19.85 -12.31 -6.59
C LEU A 260 -21.32 -12.21 -6.15
N GLN A 261 -22.27 -12.03 -7.09
CA GLN A 261 -23.67 -11.76 -6.79
C GLN A 261 -24.26 -12.76 -5.78
N LYS A 262 -24.09 -14.07 -6.00
CA LYS A 262 -24.60 -15.10 -5.08
C LYS A 262 -23.96 -15.06 -3.69
N VAL A 263 -22.66 -14.76 -3.61
CA VAL A 263 -21.97 -14.67 -2.32
C VAL A 263 -22.50 -13.50 -1.50
N VAL A 264 -22.72 -12.35 -2.16
CA VAL A 264 -23.31 -11.17 -1.53
C VAL A 264 -24.77 -11.42 -1.16
N SER A 265 -25.55 -12.03 -2.05
CA SER A 265 -26.96 -12.39 -1.81
C SER A 265 -27.11 -13.25 -0.55
N ASN A 266 -26.29 -14.29 -0.40
CA ASN A 266 -26.29 -15.15 0.79
C ASN A 266 -25.87 -14.41 2.06
N LEU A 267 -24.89 -13.51 1.99
CA LEU A 267 -24.46 -12.71 3.13
C LEU A 267 -25.56 -11.76 3.59
N VAL A 268 -26.16 -11.01 2.66
CA VAL A 268 -27.24 -10.08 2.94
C VAL A 268 -28.47 -10.82 3.47
N SER A 269 -28.83 -11.94 2.85
CA SER A 269 -29.93 -12.81 3.32
C SER A 269 -29.70 -13.30 4.74
N GLY A 270 -28.47 -13.71 5.07
CA GLY A 270 -28.12 -14.12 6.43
C GLY A 270 -28.28 -13.00 7.47
N ILE A 271 -27.86 -11.77 7.12
CA ILE A 271 -28.04 -10.61 7.99
C ILE A 271 -29.54 -10.30 8.19
N ILE A 272 -30.33 -10.33 7.12
CA ILE A 272 -31.79 -10.08 7.19
C ILE A 272 -32.47 -11.11 8.09
N ILE A 273 -32.19 -12.41 7.92
CA ILE A 273 -32.77 -13.48 8.77
C ILE A 273 -32.45 -13.23 10.26
N LEU A 274 -31.21 -12.84 10.58
CA LEU A 274 -30.80 -12.55 11.95
C LEU A 274 -31.50 -11.33 12.55
N LEU A 275 -31.73 -10.29 11.74
CA LEU A 275 -32.41 -9.06 12.16
C LEU A 275 -33.91 -9.27 12.37
N ASP A 276 -34.58 -9.87 11.38
CA ASP A 276 -36.03 -10.08 11.38
C ASP A 276 -36.43 -11.24 12.30
N LYS A 277 -35.48 -12.14 12.61
CA LYS A 277 -35.68 -13.36 13.39
C LYS A 277 -36.83 -14.22 12.85
N SER A 278 -37.02 -14.22 11.53
CA SER A 278 -38.02 -15.02 10.82
C SER A 278 -37.83 -16.52 11.05
N ILE A 279 -36.59 -16.91 11.30
CA ILE A 279 -36.14 -18.28 11.53
C ILE A 279 -35.00 -18.24 12.56
N LYS A 280 -35.02 -19.11 13.58
CA LYS A 280 -34.04 -19.14 14.68
C LYS A 280 -33.43 -20.53 14.89
N PRO A 281 -32.20 -20.64 15.44
CA PRO A 281 -31.69 -21.91 15.91
C PRO A 281 -32.65 -22.55 16.91
N GLY A 282 -32.96 -23.83 16.71
CA GLY A 282 -33.97 -24.58 17.46
C GLY A 282 -35.34 -24.67 16.77
N ASP A 283 -35.64 -23.82 15.78
CA ASP A 283 -36.92 -23.89 15.08
C ASP A 283 -37.02 -25.17 14.23
N VAL A 284 -38.22 -25.75 14.17
CA VAL A 284 -38.56 -26.86 13.30
C VAL A 284 -39.11 -26.30 11.99
N ILE A 285 -38.40 -26.56 10.90
CA ILE A 285 -38.73 -26.00 9.59
C ILE A 285 -38.84 -27.07 8.51
N SER A 286 -39.59 -26.75 7.47
CA SER A 286 -39.63 -27.47 6.20
C SER A 286 -39.29 -26.51 5.06
N ILE A 287 -38.31 -26.88 4.23
CA ILE A 287 -37.93 -26.17 3.01
C ILE A 287 -37.70 -27.19 1.88
N GLY A 288 -38.49 -27.06 0.80
CA GLY A 288 -38.55 -28.09 -0.24
C GLY A 288 -38.86 -29.47 0.37
N ASP A 289 -38.02 -30.46 0.08
CA ASP A 289 -38.15 -31.82 0.62
C ASP A 289 -37.42 -32.03 1.97
N THR A 290 -36.77 -30.98 2.50
CA THR A 290 -36.00 -31.07 3.74
C THR A 290 -36.88 -30.71 4.93
N PHE A 291 -36.96 -31.60 5.91
CA PHE A 291 -37.65 -31.39 7.18
C PHE A 291 -36.72 -31.67 8.35
N GLY A 292 -36.57 -30.71 9.26
CA GLY A 292 -35.64 -30.81 10.38
C GLY A 292 -35.66 -29.60 11.29
N TRP A 293 -34.75 -29.54 12.24
CA TRP A 293 -34.56 -28.39 13.11
C TRP A 293 -33.26 -27.66 12.77
N ILE A 294 -33.23 -26.37 13.08
CA ILE A 294 -32.08 -25.53 12.76
C ILE A 294 -31.04 -25.67 13.85
N ASN A 295 -29.86 -26.17 13.45
CA ASN A 295 -28.74 -26.35 14.35
C ASN A 295 -27.96 -25.04 14.54
N ALA A 296 -27.62 -24.37 13.43
CA ALA A 296 -26.85 -23.13 13.45
C ALA A 296 -27.21 -22.22 12.28
N LEU A 297 -27.12 -20.91 12.50
CA LEU A 297 -27.20 -19.89 11.45
C LEU A 297 -25.82 -19.30 11.22
N GLY A 298 -25.27 -19.52 10.02
CA GLY A 298 -24.04 -18.92 9.56
C GLY A 298 -24.29 -17.70 8.68
N ALA A 299 -23.22 -16.97 8.38
CA ALA A 299 -23.30 -15.79 7.52
C ALA A 299 -23.74 -16.10 6.07
N ARG A 300 -23.55 -17.33 5.58
CA ARG A 300 -23.86 -17.71 4.18
C ARG A 300 -24.84 -18.88 4.03
N TYR A 301 -25.08 -19.62 5.10
CA TYR A 301 -25.94 -20.79 5.10
C TYR A 301 -26.54 -21.01 6.49
N ALA A 302 -27.68 -21.71 6.54
CA ALA A 302 -28.21 -22.32 7.75
C ALA A 302 -27.92 -23.82 7.74
N SER A 303 -27.64 -24.37 8.91
CA SER A 303 -27.56 -25.81 9.11
C SER A 303 -28.89 -26.36 9.62
N ILE A 304 -29.46 -27.33 8.90
CA ILE A 304 -30.67 -28.04 9.27
C ILE A 304 -30.32 -29.50 9.53
N THR A 305 -30.60 -30.00 10.73
CA THR A 305 -30.43 -31.41 11.07
C THR A 305 -31.76 -32.13 10.93
N THR A 306 -31.79 -33.18 10.11
CA THR A 306 -32.99 -34.01 9.94
C THR A 306 -33.07 -35.05 11.06
N ARG A 307 -34.24 -35.71 11.16
CA ARG A 307 -34.48 -36.78 12.16
C ARG A 307 -33.53 -37.97 12.00
N ASP A 308 -32.99 -38.17 10.79
CA ASP A 308 -32.03 -39.24 10.48
C ASP A 308 -30.57 -38.84 10.79
N GLY A 309 -30.35 -37.67 11.40
CA GLY A 309 -29.02 -37.17 11.77
C GLY A 309 -28.21 -36.59 10.62
N LYS A 310 -28.79 -36.38 9.43
CA LYS A 310 -28.13 -35.71 8.30
C LYS A 310 -28.16 -34.20 8.51
N GLU A 311 -27.03 -33.53 8.28
CA GLU A 311 -26.91 -32.08 8.35
C GLU A 311 -26.90 -31.48 6.93
N TYR A 312 -27.94 -30.72 6.61
CA TYR A 312 -28.09 -30.02 5.33
C TYR A 312 -27.65 -28.57 5.50
N LEU A 313 -26.74 -28.12 4.64
CA LEU A 313 -26.30 -26.73 4.58
C LEU A 313 -27.09 -26.00 3.51
N ILE A 314 -28.13 -25.28 3.93
CA ILE A 314 -29.02 -24.56 3.03
C ILE A 314 -28.52 -23.12 2.86
N PRO A 315 -28.28 -22.63 1.63
CA PRO A 315 -27.93 -21.24 1.36
C PRO A 315 -28.96 -20.26 1.95
N ASN A 316 -28.50 -19.16 2.53
CA ASN A 316 -29.41 -18.17 3.12
C ASN A 316 -30.33 -17.51 2.08
N GLU A 317 -29.87 -17.39 0.83
CA GLU A 317 -30.67 -16.89 -0.29
C GLU A 317 -31.93 -17.75 -0.51
N ASP A 318 -31.81 -19.08 -0.39
CA ASP A 318 -32.93 -20.01 -0.59
C ASP A 318 -33.98 -19.89 0.53
N LEU A 319 -33.55 -19.56 1.75
CA LEU A 319 -34.44 -19.35 2.91
C LEU A 319 -35.24 -18.04 2.84
N ILE A 320 -34.74 -17.04 2.11
CA ILE A 320 -35.42 -15.75 1.92
C ILE A 320 -36.31 -15.77 0.67
N THR A 321 -35.84 -16.39 -0.41
CA THR A 321 -36.55 -16.38 -1.70
C THR A 321 -37.55 -17.52 -1.86
N GLY A 322 -37.30 -18.66 -1.20
CA GLY A 322 -38.17 -19.83 -1.22
C GLY A 322 -39.25 -19.81 -0.14
N GLN A 323 -40.26 -20.67 -0.30
CA GLN A 323 -41.27 -20.88 0.73
C GLN A 323 -40.68 -21.73 1.87
N VAL A 324 -40.72 -21.19 3.09
CA VAL A 324 -40.33 -21.91 4.31
C VAL A 324 -41.54 -22.06 5.23
N VAL A 325 -41.81 -23.29 5.66
CA VAL A 325 -42.83 -23.57 6.68
C VAL A 325 -42.13 -23.69 8.03
N ASN A 326 -42.37 -22.74 8.93
CA ASN A 326 -41.87 -22.80 10.30
C ASN A 326 -42.98 -23.31 11.23
N TRP A 327 -42.79 -24.51 11.76
CA TRP A 327 -43.76 -25.22 12.59
C TRP A 327 -43.75 -24.75 14.06
N SER A 328 -42.69 -24.05 14.49
CA SER A 328 -42.49 -23.63 15.87
C SER A 328 -42.44 -22.11 16.06
N HIS A 329 -42.69 -21.31 15.02
CA HIS A 329 -42.52 -19.85 15.10
C HIS A 329 -43.45 -19.19 16.11
N SER A 330 -44.75 -19.48 16.02
CA SER A 330 -45.78 -18.75 16.79
C SER A 330 -46.12 -19.44 18.12
N ASN A 331 -45.93 -20.76 18.18
CA ASN A 331 -46.16 -21.58 19.35
C ASN A 331 -45.52 -22.95 19.14
N ASP A 332 -45.36 -23.71 20.22
CA ASP A 332 -44.75 -25.04 20.21
C ASP A 332 -45.79 -26.17 19.98
N PHE A 333 -46.99 -25.83 19.47
CA PHE A 333 -48.06 -26.80 19.27
C PHE A 333 -47.95 -27.47 17.90
N VAL A 334 -47.87 -28.80 17.89
CA VAL A 334 -47.84 -29.60 16.66
C VAL A 334 -49.10 -30.45 16.57
N ARG A 335 -49.76 -30.43 15.41
CA ARG A 335 -50.90 -31.30 15.09
C ARG A 335 -50.40 -32.56 14.40
N LEU A 336 -50.88 -33.72 14.86
CA LEU A 336 -50.57 -35.03 14.29
C LEU A 336 -51.88 -35.63 13.76
N ASP A 337 -51.97 -35.81 12.44
CA ASP A 337 -53.11 -36.46 11.80
C ASP A 337 -52.83 -37.96 11.62
N ILE A 338 -53.55 -38.80 12.37
CA ILE A 338 -53.42 -40.26 12.34
C ILE A 338 -54.63 -40.85 11.61
N HIS A 339 -54.37 -41.52 10.50
CA HIS A 339 -55.40 -42.19 9.71
C HIS A 339 -55.45 -43.66 10.13
N PHE A 340 -56.62 -44.13 10.56
CA PHE A 340 -56.87 -45.53 10.91
C PHE A 340 -58.22 -45.98 10.32
N GLY A 341 -58.34 -47.28 10.03
CA GLY A 341 -59.56 -47.89 9.51
C GLY A 341 -60.21 -48.82 10.53
N THR A 342 -61.53 -48.99 10.44
CA THR A 342 -62.32 -49.94 11.24
C THR A 342 -63.15 -50.84 10.33
N SER A 343 -63.76 -51.89 10.88
CA SER A 343 -64.65 -52.76 10.11
C SER A 343 -65.92 -52.01 9.72
N TYR A 344 -66.50 -52.30 8.55
CA TYR A 344 -67.74 -51.67 8.07
C TYR A 344 -68.96 -51.94 8.97
N GLY A 345 -68.90 -53.00 9.79
CA GLY A 345 -69.95 -53.34 10.74
C GLY A 345 -69.83 -52.64 12.10
N ASP A 346 -68.74 -51.91 12.35
CA ASP A 346 -68.51 -51.23 13.63
C ASP A 346 -69.37 -49.96 13.74
N ASP A 347 -69.88 -49.66 14.95
CA ASP A 347 -70.61 -48.42 15.20
C ASP A 347 -69.65 -47.20 15.11
N PRO A 348 -69.85 -46.29 14.14
CA PRO A 348 -68.98 -45.12 13.96
C PRO A 348 -68.93 -44.22 15.20
N HIS A 349 -70.01 -44.14 15.99
CA HIS A 349 -70.04 -43.32 17.20
C HIS A 349 -69.16 -43.92 18.30
N LEU A 350 -69.21 -45.25 18.47
CA LEU A 350 -68.37 -45.96 19.42
C LEU A 350 -66.89 -45.88 19.04
N VAL A 351 -66.58 -46.07 17.76
CA VAL A 351 -65.22 -45.93 17.22
C VAL A 351 -64.66 -44.55 17.50
N ARG A 352 -65.42 -43.49 17.20
CA ARG A 352 -64.99 -42.10 17.46
C ARG A 352 -64.71 -41.86 18.95
N LYS A 353 -65.60 -42.33 19.83
CA LYS A 353 -65.44 -42.16 21.28
C LYS A 353 -64.14 -42.82 21.77
N LEU A 354 -63.91 -44.07 21.37
CA LEU A 354 -62.71 -44.82 21.76
C LEU A 354 -61.42 -44.19 21.20
N ALA A 355 -61.45 -43.67 19.98
CA ALA A 355 -60.31 -42.99 19.38
C ALA A 355 -59.92 -41.71 20.14
N ILE A 356 -60.91 -40.91 20.55
CA ILE A 356 -60.69 -39.71 21.38
C ILE A 356 -60.14 -40.11 22.75
N GLU A 357 -60.72 -41.10 23.42
CA GLU A 357 -60.24 -41.60 24.72
C GLU A 357 -58.80 -42.12 24.64
N ALA A 358 -58.47 -42.87 23.59
CA ALA A 358 -57.12 -43.38 23.36
C ALA A 358 -56.11 -42.24 23.14
N ALA A 359 -56.44 -41.25 22.31
CA ALA A 359 -55.58 -40.09 22.09
C ALA A 359 -55.40 -39.25 23.39
N ALA A 360 -56.48 -39.04 24.14
CA ALA A 360 -56.46 -38.27 25.39
C ALA A 360 -55.66 -38.97 26.52
N SER A 361 -55.47 -40.29 26.45
CA SER A 361 -54.66 -41.04 27.42
C SER A 361 -53.16 -40.76 27.33
N VAL A 362 -52.69 -40.13 26.25
CA VAL A 362 -51.26 -39.85 26.02
C VAL A 362 -50.86 -38.52 26.68
N ASN A 363 -49.94 -38.57 27.65
CA ASN A 363 -49.48 -37.41 28.43
C ASN A 363 -49.00 -36.19 27.60
N ARG A 364 -48.60 -36.38 26.34
CA ARG A 364 -48.13 -35.30 25.46
C ARG A 364 -49.26 -34.58 24.71
N VAL A 365 -50.49 -35.09 24.75
CA VAL A 365 -51.66 -34.48 24.11
C VAL A 365 -52.24 -33.41 25.04
N LEU A 366 -52.51 -32.23 24.49
CA LEU A 366 -52.96 -31.08 25.27
C LEU A 366 -54.44 -31.21 25.63
N ALA A 367 -54.76 -31.29 26.92
CA ALA A 367 -56.14 -31.33 27.39
C ALA A 367 -56.97 -30.07 27.02
N SER A 368 -56.31 -28.92 26.85
CA SER A 368 -56.97 -27.65 26.47
C SER A 368 -57.33 -27.57 24.98
N ARG A 369 -56.85 -28.50 24.14
CA ARG A 369 -57.13 -28.59 22.71
C ARG A 369 -57.42 -30.06 22.38
N PRO A 370 -58.66 -30.51 22.61
CA PRO A 370 -59.00 -31.91 22.49
C PRO A 370 -58.81 -32.41 21.04
N PRO A 371 -58.48 -33.70 20.87
CA PRO A 371 -58.27 -34.36 19.57
C PRO A 371 -59.52 -34.43 18.70
#